data_AF-A0A8J5IUW0-F1
#
_entry.id   AF-A0A8J5IUW0-F1
#
_cell.length_a   1.000
_cell.length_b   1.000
_cell.length_c   1.000
_cell.angle_alpha   90.00
_cell.angle_beta   90.00
_cell.angle_gamma   90.00
#
_symmetry.space_group_name_H-M   'P 1'
#
loop_
_entity.id
_entity.type
_entity.pdbx_description
1 polymer ?
#
loop_
_entity_poly.entity_id
_entity_poly.type
_entity_poly.pdbx_seq_one_letter_code
_entity_poly.pdbx_strand_id
1 'polypeptide(L)'
;NLAHKTADLITQSVLLSNYLEQGFPDELVYGWAVFISSNCLSCVLNVLFEKHSALTEILVDSIFDLIATIVFPILILMYCYHNFQFDHNVFRTYVQVLPLGSFEIIARLFADPAQVELFRVNFNSLRDQTPLLLVIHLLMNLSFWHRFKGVTEVMMRTNRRLIYPRARTKIRARHQLRVPKPVALFFTVLSALVVPYSHYAIQNSRAACSPYSECLVYAYRFPWRSPRGEICPCRTMVDIDRAPKTFEEWTSPVDVTGTVKTLAASGDLKVLRLINRQLMDLPNELQNCQLEH
;
A
#
# COMPACT_ATOMS: atom_id res chain seq x y z
N ASN A 1 0.69 4.98 27.07
CA ASN A 1 1.46 4.59 25.89
C ASN A 1 0.83 3.41 25.16
N LEU A 2 0.52 2.30 25.87
CA LEU A 2 -0.09 1.11 25.28
C LEU A 2 -1.33 1.35 24.41
N ALA A 3 -2.31 2.13 24.88
CA ALA A 3 -3.53 2.44 24.11
C ALA A 3 -3.25 3.21 22.80
N HIS A 4 -2.24 4.08 22.81
CA HIS A 4 -1.82 4.81 21.62
C HIS A 4 -1.12 3.88 20.63
N LYS A 5 -0.30 2.96 21.15
CA LYS A 5 0.36 1.92 20.35
C LYS A 5 -0.62 0.93 19.73
N THR A 6 -1.68 0.54 20.45
CA THR A 6 -2.74 -0.29 19.87
C THR A 6 -3.51 0.45 18.78
N ALA A 7 -3.79 1.74 18.95
CA ALA A 7 -4.46 2.53 17.93
C ALA A 7 -3.61 2.65 16.65
N ASP A 8 -2.30 2.90 16.81
CA ASP A 8 -1.35 2.94 15.70
C ASP A 8 -1.22 1.59 14.97
N LEU A 9 -1.18 0.48 15.71
CA LEU A 9 -1.18 -0.85 15.10
C LEU A 9 -2.47 -1.17 14.36
N ILE A 10 -3.63 -0.69 14.85
CA ILE A 10 -4.90 -0.82 14.14
C ILE A 10 -4.85 -0.02 12.84
N THR A 11 -4.43 1.24 12.86
CA THR A 11 -4.34 2.05 11.64
C THR A 11 -3.37 1.46 10.63
N GLN A 12 -2.20 0.97 11.07
CA GLN A 12 -1.23 0.27 10.22
C GLN A 12 -1.79 -1.02 9.61
N SER A 13 -2.56 -1.79 10.39
CA SER A 13 -3.19 -3.04 9.92
C SER A 13 -4.31 -2.79 8.91
N VAL A 14 -5.11 -1.74 9.12
CA VAL A 14 -6.13 -1.33 8.14
C VAL A 14 -5.46 -0.88 6.84
N LEU A 15 -4.35 -0.14 6.94
CA LEU A 15 -3.58 0.28 5.77
C LEU A 15 -2.98 -0.91 5.01
N LEU A 16 -2.46 -1.93 5.71
CA LEU A 16 -2.01 -3.19 5.10
C LEU A 16 -3.16 -3.88 4.35
N SER A 17 -4.34 -3.97 4.95
CA SER A 17 -5.52 -4.56 4.29
C SER A 17 -5.88 -3.79 3.03
N ASN A 18 -5.77 -2.46 3.05
CA ASN A 18 -6.01 -1.63 1.88
C ASN A 18 -4.96 -1.87 0.78
N TYR A 19 -3.67 -1.97 1.12
CA TYR A 19 -2.62 -2.32 0.16
C TYR A 19 -2.84 -3.70 -0.47
N LEU A 20 -3.28 -4.66 0.34
CA LEU A 20 -3.62 -6.00 -0.15
C LEU A 20 -4.79 -5.95 -1.13
N GLU A 21 -5.88 -5.26 -0.80
CA GLU A 21 -7.04 -5.16 -1.68
C GLU A 21 -6.77 -4.33 -2.94
N GLN A 22 -5.89 -3.32 -2.89
CA GLN A 22 -5.57 -2.48 -4.04
C GLN A 22 -4.61 -3.13 -5.05
N GLY A 23 -3.92 -4.21 -4.68
CA GLY A 23 -2.95 -4.88 -5.55
C GLY A 23 -1.62 -4.13 -5.63
N PHE A 24 -1.12 -3.68 -4.48
CA PHE A 24 0.19 -3.01 -4.40
C PHE A 24 1.34 -3.93 -4.82
N PRO A 25 2.46 -3.39 -5.33
CA PRO A 25 3.64 -4.21 -5.62
C PRO A 25 4.07 -5.06 -4.41
N ASP A 26 4.36 -6.34 -4.67
CA ASP A 26 4.74 -7.34 -3.66
C ASP A 26 5.79 -6.80 -2.67
N GLU A 27 6.84 -6.17 -3.19
CA GLU A 27 7.95 -5.61 -2.40
C GLU A 27 7.49 -4.59 -1.35
N LEU A 28 6.56 -3.70 -1.73
CA LEU A 28 6.03 -2.68 -0.83
C LEU A 28 5.10 -3.29 0.22
N VAL A 29 4.30 -4.30 -0.16
CA VAL A 29 3.41 -5.01 0.77
C VAL A 29 4.22 -5.82 1.79
N TYR A 30 5.25 -6.55 1.35
CA TYR A 30 6.15 -7.25 2.27
C TYR A 30 6.91 -6.29 3.18
N GLY A 31 7.42 -5.18 2.64
CA GLY A 31 8.06 -4.14 3.43
C GLY A 31 7.16 -3.61 4.54
N TRP A 32 5.89 -3.33 4.22
CA TRP A 32 4.90 -2.88 5.20
C TRP A 32 4.54 -3.96 6.24
N ALA A 33 4.39 -5.22 5.82
CA ALA A 33 4.11 -6.33 6.74
C ALA A 33 5.27 -6.58 7.73
N VAL A 34 6.52 -6.53 7.25
CA VAL A 34 7.72 -6.63 8.09
C VAL A 34 7.83 -5.43 9.05
N PHE A 35 7.47 -4.24 8.57
CA PHE A 35 7.41 -3.04 9.40
C PHE A 35 6.42 -3.20 10.57
N ILE A 36 5.19 -3.65 10.32
CA ILE A 36 4.18 -3.92 11.36
C ILE A 36 4.70 -4.98 12.35
N SER A 37 5.29 -6.06 11.83
CA SER A 37 5.86 -7.12 12.67
C SER A 37 6.97 -6.57 13.57
N SER A 38 7.85 -5.70 13.05
CA SER A 38 8.92 -5.06 13.81
C SER A 38 8.38 -4.10 14.88
N ASN A 39 7.31 -3.35 14.61
CA ASN A 39 6.64 -2.49 15.59
C ASN A 39 6.03 -3.32 16.73
N CYS A 40 5.43 -4.47 16.41
CA CYS A 40 4.93 -5.43 17.39
C CYS A 40 6.06 -6.01 18.25
N LEU A 41 7.17 -6.45 17.65
CA LEU A 41 8.33 -6.97 18.38
C LEU A 41 8.94 -5.93 19.31
N SER A 42 9.02 -4.67 18.87
CA SER A 42 9.44 -3.56 19.73
C SER A 42 8.57 -3.44 20.99
N CYS A 43 7.24 -3.63 20.86
CA CYS A 43 6.35 -3.67 22.02
C CYS A 43 6.65 -4.86 22.95
N VAL A 44 6.85 -6.06 22.38
CA VAL A 44 7.19 -7.26 23.15
C VAL A 44 8.48 -7.05 23.94
N LEU A 45 9.52 -6.51 23.30
CA LEU A 45 10.79 -6.22 23.94
C LEU A 45 10.62 -5.24 25.10
N ASN A 46 9.84 -4.17 24.92
CA ASN A 46 9.58 -3.21 25.99
C ASN A 46 8.81 -3.82 27.17
N VAL A 47 7.90 -4.76 26.93
CA VAL A 47 7.14 -5.43 28.01
C VAL A 47 7.98 -6.50 28.74
N LEU A 48 8.83 -7.23 28.02
CA LEU A 48 9.67 -8.29 28.60
C LEU A 48 10.92 -7.74 29.29
N PHE A 49 11.53 -6.70 28.72
CA PHE A 49 12.74 -6.08 29.23
C PHE A 49 12.40 -4.78 29.97
N GLU A 50 12.16 -4.89 31.28
CA GLU A 50 11.89 -3.77 32.21
C GLU A 50 13.05 -2.76 32.33
N LYS A 51 14.13 -2.93 31.57
CA LYS A 51 15.34 -2.10 31.62
C LYS A 51 15.24 -0.83 30.76
N HIS A 52 14.23 -0.69 29.91
CA HIS A 52 14.11 0.48 29.05
C HIS A 52 13.55 1.69 29.79
N SER A 53 14.27 2.81 29.69
CA SER A 53 13.77 4.10 30.16
C SER A 53 12.52 4.52 29.38
N ALA A 54 11.59 5.20 30.04
CA ALA A 54 10.41 5.77 29.40
C ALA A 54 10.76 6.67 28.19
N LEU A 55 11.95 7.29 28.19
CA LEU A 55 12.45 8.07 27.05
C LEU A 55 12.73 7.17 25.84
N THR A 56 13.42 6.05 26.05
CA THR A 56 13.75 5.08 25.00
C THR A 56 12.48 4.49 24.38
N GLU A 57 11.48 4.17 25.20
CA GLU A 57 10.18 3.69 24.73
C GLU A 57 9.49 4.70 23.79
N ILE A 58 9.40 5.97 24.21
CA ILE A 58 8.77 7.02 23.41
C ILE A 58 9.58 7.32 22.14
N LEU A 59 10.92 7.28 22.22
CA LEU A 59 11.80 7.50 21.06
C LEU A 59 11.62 6.41 20.01
N VAL A 60 11.64 5.13 20.42
CA VAL A 60 11.46 4.00 19.51
C VAL A 60 10.09 4.07 18.84
N ASP A 61 9.03 4.31 19.62
CA ASP A 61 7.68 4.48 19.07
C ASP A 61 7.60 5.66 18.08
N SER A 62 8.26 6.78 18.38
CA SER A 62 8.31 7.95 17.48
C SER A 62 9.04 7.66 16.16
N ILE A 63 10.02 6.74 16.15
CA ILE A 63 10.72 6.32 14.93
C ILE A 63 9.79 5.48 14.05
N PHE A 64 9.02 4.57 14.63
CA PHE A 64 8.02 3.81 13.86
C PHE A 64 6.97 4.73 13.23
N ASP A 65 6.44 5.70 13.99
CA ASP A 65 5.47 6.67 13.46
C ASP A 65 6.07 7.52 12.33
N LEU A 66 7.35 7.93 12.46
CA LEU A 66 8.07 8.67 11.42
C LEU A 66 8.20 7.83 10.13
N ILE A 67 8.56 6.54 10.27
CA ILE A 67 8.72 5.65 9.14
C ILE A 67 7.38 5.45 8.43
N ALA A 68 6.30 5.18 9.19
CA ALA A 68 4.96 5.02 8.64
C ALA A 68 4.47 6.27 7.90
N THR A 69 4.67 7.45 8.51
CA THR A 69 4.07 8.70 8.04
C THR A 69 4.87 9.37 6.92
N ILE A 70 6.20 9.28 6.95
CA ILE A 70 7.09 10.02 6.05
C ILE A 70 7.88 9.09 5.15
N VAL A 71 8.57 8.11 5.73
CA VAL A 71 9.50 7.26 4.97
C VAL A 71 8.75 6.37 3.99
N PHE A 72 7.63 5.76 4.39
CA PHE A 72 6.89 4.85 3.53
C PHE A 72 6.28 5.53 2.30
N PRO A 73 5.62 6.70 2.41
CA PRO A 73 5.23 7.46 1.23
C PRO A 73 6.40 7.81 0.28
N ILE A 74 7.56 8.16 0.83
CA ILE A 74 8.78 8.41 0.03
C ILE A 74 9.23 7.12 -0.68
N LEU A 75 9.18 5.96 -0.02
CA LEU A 75 9.51 4.67 -0.63
C LEU A 75 8.56 4.32 -1.78
N ILE A 76 7.25 4.60 -1.65
CA ILE A 76 6.30 4.44 -2.74
C ILE A 76 6.68 5.34 -3.92
N LEU A 77 6.99 6.62 -3.67
CA LEU A 77 7.43 7.54 -4.73
C LEU A 77 8.72 7.10 -5.39
N MET A 78 9.68 6.61 -4.61
CA MET A 78 10.96 6.08 -5.11
C MET A 78 10.74 4.82 -5.96
N TYR A 79 9.86 3.91 -5.53
CA TYR A 79 9.46 2.74 -6.30
C TYR A 79 8.84 3.16 -7.64
N CYS A 80 7.89 4.11 -7.61
CA CYS A 80 7.27 4.66 -8.81
C CYS A 80 8.31 5.30 -9.75
N TYR A 81 9.28 6.05 -9.21
CA TYR A 81 10.34 6.69 -9.97
C TYR A 81 11.25 5.69 -10.68
N HIS A 82 11.57 4.55 -10.03
CA HIS A 82 12.45 3.54 -10.63
C HIS A 82 11.75 2.60 -11.60
N ASN A 83 10.47 2.28 -11.37
CA ASN A 83 9.73 1.31 -12.20
C ASN A 83 8.99 1.96 -13.37
N PHE A 84 8.67 3.25 -13.31
CA PHE A 84 8.03 3.96 -14.41
C PHE A 84 9.09 4.47 -15.39
N GLN A 85 9.18 3.84 -16.56
CA GLN A 85 10.09 4.25 -17.63
C GLN A 85 9.29 4.82 -18.80
N PHE A 86 9.38 6.14 -18.96
CA PHE A 86 8.87 6.82 -20.15
C PHE A 86 10.04 7.15 -21.08
N ASP A 87 10.02 6.61 -22.30
CA ASP A 87 11.05 6.92 -23.29
C ASP A 87 10.81 8.31 -23.89
N HIS A 88 11.47 9.30 -23.28
CA HIS A 88 11.38 10.70 -23.68
C HIS A 88 11.99 10.95 -25.06
N ASN A 89 12.94 10.11 -25.51
CA ASN A 89 13.61 10.29 -26.80
C ASN A 89 12.69 9.87 -27.93
N VAL A 90 12.08 8.68 -27.80
CA VAL A 90 11.08 8.18 -28.75
C VAL A 90 9.88 9.12 -28.81
N PHE A 91 9.39 9.56 -27.64
CA PHE A 91 8.27 10.50 -27.59
C PHE A 91 8.56 11.84 -28.28
N ARG A 92 9.79 12.38 -28.13
CA ARG A 92 10.17 13.65 -28.78
C ARG A 92 10.08 13.58 -30.30
N THR A 93 10.40 12.43 -30.90
CA THR A 93 10.25 12.22 -32.35
C THR A 93 8.79 12.25 -32.77
N TYR A 94 7.89 11.62 -31.99
CA TYR A 94 6.46 11.61 -32.30
C TYR A 94 5.80 12.99 -32.15
N VAL A 95 6.22 13.80 -31.18
CA VAL A 95 5.70 15.16 -30.99
C VAL A 95 5.94 16.06 -32.20
N GLN A 96 6.97 15.80 -33.02
CA GLN A 96 7.22 16.57 -34.24
C GLN A 96 6.18 16.30 -35.36
N VAL A 97 5.53 15.13 -35.33
CA VAL A 97 4.61 14.67 -36.39
C VAL A 97 3.15 14.81 -35.97
N LEU A 98 2.87 14.76 -34.66
CA LEU A 98 1.52 14.77 -34.13
C LEU A 98 0.89 16.18 -34.19
N PRO A 99 -0.43 16.26 -34.40
CA PRO A 99 -1.13 17.54 -34.45
C PRO A 99 -0.99 18.29 -33.13
N LEU A 100 -0.97 19.63 -33.22
CA LEU A 100 -1.00 20.51 -32.05
C LEU A 100 -2.24 20.17 -31.20
N GLY A 101 -2.01 19.70 -29.98
CA GLY A 101 -3.05 19.22 -29.08
C GLY A 101 -2.54 19.12 -27.64
N SER A 102 -3.37 18.60 -26.73
CA SER A 102 -2.96 18.41 -25.34
C SER A 102 -1.86 17.35 -25.24
N PHE A 103 -0.65 17.81 -24.93
CA PHE A 103 0.54 16.99 -24.66
C PHE A 103 0.22 15.78 -23.76
N GLU A 104 -0.64 15.97 -22.75
CA GLU A 104 -0.97 14.93 -21.77
C GLU A 104 -1.72 13.74 -22.38
N ILE A 105 -2.68 14.00 -23.27
CA ILE A 105 -3.45 12.94 -23.94
C ILE A 105 -2.51 12.13 -24.83
N ILE A 106 -1.64 12.83 -25.56
CA ILE A 106 -0.71 12.24 -26.49
C ILE A 106 0.34 11.40 -25.74
N ALA A 107 0.90 11.90 -24.64
CA ALA A 107 1.88 11.18 -23.83
C ALA A 107 1.34 9.85 -23.28
N ARG A 108 0.06 9.81 -22.89
CA ARG A 108 -0.59 8.57 -22.40
C ARG A 108 -0.71 7.47 -23.45
N LEU A 109 -0.77 7.81 -24.74
CA LEU A 109 -0.84 6.81 -25.82
C LEU A 109 0.50 6.06 -25.98
N PHE A 110 1.62 6.74 -25.73
CA PHE A 110 2.95 6.17 -25.92
C PHE A 110 3.50 5.49 -24.66
N ALA A 111 3.15 5.98 -23.48
CA ALA A 111 3.55 5.38 -22.21
C ALA A 111 3.03 3.93 -22.10
N ASP A 112 3.83 3.03 -21.50
CA ASP A 112 3.38 1.66 -21.26
C ASP A 112 2.14 1.68 -20.33
N PRO A 113 0.96 1.22 -20.82
CA PRO A 113 -0.28 1.24 -20.06
C PRO A 113 -0.15 0.48 -18.75
N ALA A 114 0.68 -0.57 -18.70
CA ALA A 114 0.90 -1.35 -17.49
C ALA A 114 1.59 -0.52 -16.40
N GLN A 115 2.70 0.12 -16.77
CA GLN A 115 3.46 0.98 -15.87
C GLN A 115 2.66 2.20 -15.44
N VAL A 116 1.87 2.79 -16.34
CA VAL A 116 0.97 3.90 -16.02
C VAL A 116 -0.08 3.48 -15.01
N GLU A 117 -0.70 2.31 -15.16
CA GLU A 117 -1.72 1.85 -14.21
C GLU A 117 -1.12 1.51 -12.85
N LEU A 118 0.04 0.85 -12.81
CA LEU A 118 0.73 0.57 -11.56
C LEU A 118 1.12 1.88 -10.84
N PHE A 119 1.64 2.86 -11.59
CA PHE A 119 1.91 4.21 -11.07
C PHE A 119 0.64 4.86 -10.51
N ARG A 120 -0.47 4.80 -11.24
CA ARG A 120 -1.75 5.40 -10.80
C ARG A 120 -2.28 4.76 -9.53
N VAL A 121 -2.24 3.43 -9.41
CA VAL A 121 -2.69 2.73 -8.20
C VAL A 121 -1.88 3.18 -6.99
N ASN A 122 -0.55 3.17 -7.10
CA ASN A 122 0.35 3.60 -6.02
C ASN A 122 0.16 5.08 -5.66
N PHE A 123 0.10 5.95 -6.67
CA PHE A 123 -0.05 7.39 -6.46
C PHE A 123 -1.43 7.76 -5.90
N ASN A 124 -2.49 7.10 -6.35
CA ASN A 124 -3.84 7.31 -5.85
C ASN A 124 -3.98 6.93 -4.38
N SER A 125 -3.25 5.92 -3.92
CA SER A 125 -3.19 5.60 -2.49
C SER A 125 -2.50 6.68 -1.66
N LEU A 126 -1.56 7.44 -2.25
CA LEU A 126 -0.93 8.59 -1.57
C LEU A 126 -1.84 9.83 -1.59
N ARG A 127 -2.73 9.92 -2.58
CA ARG A 127 -3.60 11.08 -2.80
C ARG A 127 -4.90 11.04 -1.98
N ASP A 128 -5.02 10.11 -1.02
CA ASP A 128 -6.13 10.00 -0.07
C ASP A 128 -7.52 10.14 -0.70
N GLN A 129 -7.83 9.24 -1.63
CA GLN A 129 -9.10 9.29 -2.36
C GLN A 129 -10.33 8.91 -1.52
N THR A 130 -10.14 8.21 -0.40
CA THR A 130 -11.26 7.83 0.49
C THR A 130 -11.21 8.60 1.81
N PRO A 131 -12.37 8.96 2.39
CA PRO A 131 -12.41 9.65 3.67
C PRO A 131 -11.79 8.81 4.80
N LEU A 132 -11.88 7.48 4.71
CA LEU A 132 -11.25 6.58 5.68
C LEU A 132 -9.72 6.66 5.63
N LEU A 133 -9.13 6.60 4.43
CA LEU A 133 -7.68 6.71 4.23
C LEU A 133 -7.17 8.08 4.71
N LEU A 134 -7.89 9.15 4.40
CA LEU A 134 -7.57 10.50 4.89
C LEU A 134 -7.58 10.57 6.42
N VAL A 135 -8.60 10.02 7.08
CA VAL A 135 -8.66 9.97 8.54
C VAL A 135 -7.52 9.14 9.12
N ILE A 136 -7.19 7.99 8.50
CA ILE A 136 -6.08 7.14 8.93
C ILE A 136 -4.75 7.90 8.87
N HIS A 137 -4.43 8.53 7.75
CA HIS A 137 -3.20 9.30 7.60
C HIS A 137 -3.17 10.50 8.55
N LEU A 138 -4.29 11.18 8.76
CA LEU A 138 -4.38 12.27 9.74
C LEU A 138 -4.14 11.77 11.18
N LEU A 139 -4.69 10.62 11.56
CA LEU A 139 -4.44 10.00 12.86
C LEU A 139 -2.97 9.60 13.03
N MET A 140 -2.35 9.03 11.99
CA MET A 140 -0.93 8.69 12.00
C MET A 140 -0.05 9.94 12.16
N ASN A 141 -0.31 11.00 11.39
CA ASN A 141 0.39 12.27 11.49
C ASN A 141 0.24 12.92 12.88
N LEU A 142 -0.98 12.89 13.45
CA LEU A 142 -1.24 13.40 14.80
C LEU A 142 -0.51 12.57 15.87
N SER A 143 -0.48 11.24 15.71
CA SER A 143 0.24 10.34 16.62
C SER A 143 1.74 10.64 16.64
N PHE A 144 2.35 10.77 15.45
CA PHE A 144 3.74 11.17 15.27
C PHE A 144 4.02 12.51 15.94
N TRP A 145 3.24 13.55 15.63
CA TRP A 145 3.42 14.89 16.19
C TRP A 145 3.33 14.89 17.72
N HIS A 146 2.36 14.17 18.28
CA HIS A 146 2.19 14.05 19.73
C HIS A 146 3.40 13.37 20.40
N ARG A 147 3.88 12.25 19.83
CA ARG A 147 5.06 11.55 20.37
C ARG A 147 6.33 12.38 20.21
N PHE A 148 6.53 13.03 19.07
CA PHE A 148 7.68 13.89 18.82
C PHE A 148 7.75 15.09 19.78
N LYS A 149 6.60 15.72 20.06
CA LYS A 149 6.49 16.75 21.11
C LYS A 149 6.87 16.21 22.49
N GLY A 150 6.48 14.98 22.80
CA GLY A 150 6.89 14.31 24.04
C GLY A 150 8.41 14.12 24.15
N VAL A 151 9.05 13.63 23.09
CA VAL A 151 10.52 13.45 23.03
C VAL A 151 11.24 14.78 23.23
N THR A 152 10.86 15.80 22.45
CA THR A 152 11.48 17.13 22.52
C THR A 152 11.32 17.78 23.88
N GLU A 153 10.14 17.70 24.51
CA GLU A 153 9.92 18.24 25.85
C GLU A 153 10.78 17.53 26.91
N VAL A 154 10.92 16.21 26.82
CA VAL A 154 11.77 15.43 27.74
C VAL A 154 13.25 15.77 27.54
N MET A 155 13.72 15.89 26.29
CA MET A 155 15.09 16.30 25.98
C MET A 155 15.38 17.72 26.47
N MET A 156 14.47 18.67 26.22
CA MET A 156 14.60 20.06 26.71
C MET A 156 14.66 20.13 28.23
N ARG A 157 13.79 19.39 28.94
CA ARG A 157 13.81 19.32 30.42
C ARG A 157 15.11 18.70 30.94
N THR A 158 15.63 17.68 30.26
CA THR A 158 16.87 17.01 30.65
C THR A 158 18.07 17.95 30.46
N ASN A 159 18.18 18.60 29.31
CA ASN A 159 19.22 19.60 29.04
C ASN A 159 19.14 20.79 30.02
N ARG A 160 17.93 21.28 30.32
CA ARG A 160 17.76 22.37 31.29
C ARG A 160 18.22 21.99 32.70
N ARG A 161 18.06 20.73 33.11
CA ARG A 161 18.56 20.22 34.41
C ARG A 161 20.08 20.07 34.44
N LEU A 162 20.71 19.76 33.30
CA LEU A 162 22.16 19.72 33.18
C LEU A 162 22.78 21.13 33.27
N ILE A 163 22.13 22.13 32.65
CA ILE A 163 22.62 23.51 32.62
C ILE A 163 22.31 24.26 33.93
N TYR A 164 21.12 24.05 34.51
CA TYR A 164 20.70 24.68 35.76
C TYR A 164 20.28 23.61 36.78
N PRO A 165 21.21 23.08 37.60
CA PRO A 165 20.87 22.11 38.62
C PRO A 165 20.02 22.77 39.71
N ARG A 166 18.70 22.55 39.68
CA ARG A 166 17.80 22.94 40.78
C ARG A 166 18.04 22.04 41.99
N ALA A 167 17.96 22.64 43.19
CA ALA A 167 17.89 21.90 44.46
C ALA A 167 16.83 20.79 44.38
N ARG A 168 17.15 19.61 44.94
CA ARG A 168 16.33 18.38 44.90
C ARG A 168 14.87 18.66 45.29
N THR A 169 14.01 18.92 44.32
CA THR A 169 12.58 18.79 44.51
C THR A 169 12.24 17.31 44.39
N LYS A 170 11.48 16.79 45.36
CA LYS A 170 10.94 15.42 45.35
C LYS A 170 9.89 15.29 44.22
N ILE A 171 10.32 15.34 42.97
CA ILE A 171 9.46 14.96 41.84
C ILE A 171 9.29 13.44 42.00
N ARG A 172 8.14 13.00 42.51
CA ARG A 172 7.75 11.59 42.48
C ARG A 172 7.86 11.13 41.02
N ALA A 173 8.81 10.26 40.74
CA ALA A 173 8.81 9.54 39.46
C ALA A 173 7.43 8.89 39.32
N ARG A 174 6.72 9.19 38.23
CA ARG A 174 5.50 8.44 37.91
C ARG A 174 5.92 6.97 37.80
N HIS A 175 5.42 6.15 38.70
CA HIS A 175 5.63 4.70 38.64
C HIS A 175 5.08 4.22 37.31
N GLN A 176 5.93 3.60 36.48
CA GLN A 176 5.45 2.89 35.29
C GLN A 176 4.59 1.73 35.79
N LEU A 177 3.32 1.72 35.38
CA LEU A 177 2.43 0.59 35.67
C LEU A 177 2.96 -0.61 34.88
N ARG A 178 3.22 -1.72 35.60
CA ARG A 178 3.69 -2.95 34.99
C ARG A 178 2.62 -3.47 34.04
N VAL A 179 2.95 -3.58 32.75
CA VAL A 179 2.03 -4.10 31.74
C VAL A 179 1.87 -5.61 31.98
N PRO A 180 0.65 -6.15 31.96
CA PRO A 180 0.43 -7.57 32.19
C PRO A 180 1.04 -8.42 31.07
N LYS A 181 1.71 -9.53 31.44
CA LYS A 181 2.32 -10.51 30.51
C LYS A 181 1.42 -11.01 29.36
N PRO A 182 0.09 -11.23 29.51
CA PRO A 182 -0.76 -11.61 28.37
C PRO A 182 -0.77 -10.59 27.22
N VAL A 183 -0.49 -9.31 27.50
CA VAL A 183 -0.37 -8.28 26.45
C VAL A 183 0.85 -8.53 25.57
N ALA A 184 1.97 -8.97 26.15
CA ALA A 184 3.15 -9.36 25.36
C ALA A 184 2.84 -10.56 24.46
N LEU A 185 2.10 -11.56 24.97
CA LEU A 185 1.68 -12.72 24.19
C LEU A 185 0.86 -12.29 22.96
N PHE A 186 -0.10 -11.38 23.14
CA PHE A 186 -0.88 -10.84 22.02
C PHE A 186 0.00 -10.23 20.92
N PHE A 187 0.95 -9.36 21.27
CA PHE A 187 1.85 -8.76 20.28
C PHE A 187 2.82 -9.75 19.65
N THR A 188 3.26 -10.79 20.39
CA THR A 188 4.08 -11.87 19.79
C THR A 188 3.30 -12.63 18.73
N VAL A 189 2.04 -12.97 19.02
CA VAL A 189 1.18 -13.67 18.07
C VAL A 189 0.92 -12.80 16.84
N LEU A 190 0.59 -11.52 17.03
CA LEU A 190 0.38 -10.59 15.92
C LEU A 190 1.64 -10.44 15.04
N SER A 191 2.80 -10.24 15.64
CA SER A 191 4.08 -10.16 14.92
C SER A 191 4.36 -11.42 14.08
N ALA A 192 4.13 -12.59 14.65
CA ALA A 192 4.38 -13.87 13.98
C ALA A 192 3.37 -14.15 12.86
N LEU A 193 2.14 -13.63 12.93
CA LEU A 193 1.08 -13.91 11.97
C LEU A 193 0.98 -12.93 10.80
N VAL A 194 1.35 -11.66 10.97
CA VAL A 194 1.14 -10.62 9.93
C VAL A 194 1.89 -10.95 8.63
N VAL A 195 3.17 -11.31 8.70
CA VAL A 195 3.97 -11.64 7.52
C VAL A 195 3.48 -12.89 6.79
N PRO A 196 3.27 -14.05 7.45
CA PRO A 196 2.75 -15.24 6.75
C PRO A 196 1.34 -15.03 6.24
N TYR A 197 0.50 -14.24 6.92
CA TYR A 197 -0.82 -13.87 6.42
C TYR A 197 -0.72 -13.14 5.07
N SER A 198 0.10 -12.08 5.01
CA SER A 198 0.34 -11.34 3.76
C SER A 198 0.96 -12.23 2.67
N HIS A 199 1.95 -13.06 3.03
CA HIS A 199 2.60 -13.98 2.09
C HIS A 199 1.61 -14.95 1.46
N TYR A 200 0.76 -15.56 2.29
CA TYR A 200 -0.21 -16.54 1.81
C TYR A 200 -1.31 -15.89 0.97
N ALA A 201 -1.78 -14.69 1.34
CA ALA A 201 -2.72 -13.92 0.52
C ALA A 201 -2.14 -13.59 -0.87
N ILE A 202 -0.86 -13.19 -0.93
CA ILE A 202 -0.17 -12.88 -2.18
C ILE A 202 -0.02 -14.13 -3.04
N GLN A 203 0.51 -15.22 -2.49
CA GLN A 203 0.74 -16.46 -3.24
C GLN A 203 -0.55 -17.06 -3.78
N ASN A 204 -1.62 -17.05 -2.98
CA ASN A 204 -2.91 -17.58 -3.39
C ASN A 204 -3.51 -16.77 -4.56
N SER A 205 -3.56 -15.44 -4.44
CA SER A 205 -4.06 -14.60 -5.53
C SER A 205 -3.17 -14.69 -6.78
N ARG A 206 -1.84 -14.77 -6.61
CA ARG A 206 -0.91 -14.95 -7.73
C ARG A 206 -1.14 -16.25 -8.47
N ALA A 207 -1.33 -17.36 -7.75
CA ALA A 207 -1.63 -18.65 -8.37
C ALA A 207 -2.92 -18.59 -9.19
N ALA A 208 -3.97 -17.97 -8.64
CA ALA A 208 -5.26 -17.80 -9.33
C ALA A 208 -5.16 -16.91 -10.58
N CYS A 209 -4.33 -15.87 -10.57
CA CYS A 209 -4.18 -14.92 -11.67
C CYS A 209 -3.05 -15.27 -12.67
N SER A 210 -2.16 -16.22 -12.33
CA SER A 210 -1.05 -16.64 -13.20
C SER A 210 -1.42 -17.06 -14.62
N PRO A 211 -2.63 -17.62 -14.91
CA PRO A 211 -3.01 -17.95 -16.28
C PRO A 211 -3.34 -16.73 -17.17
N TYR A 212 -3.54 -15.54 -16.57
CA TYR A 212 -4.04 -14.35 -17.26
C TYR A 212 -2.96 -13.26 -17.30
N SER A 213 -2.14 -13.25 -18.35
CA SER A 213 -1.09 -12.24 -18.54
C SER A 213 -1.62 -10.81 -18.68
N GLU A 214 -2.87 -10.67 -19.09
CA GLU A 214 -3.55 -9.39 -19.34
C GLU A 214 -4.01 -8.74 -18.03
N CYS A 215 -4.07 -9.51 -16.93
CA CYS A 215 -4.41 -9.00 -15.61
C CYS A 215 -3.15 -8.50 -14.88
N LEU A 216 -2.91 -7.20 -14.96
CA LEU A 216 -1.69 -6.59 -14.42
C LEU A 216 -1.77 -6.29 -12.93
N VAL A 217 -2.94 -5.91 -12.45
CA VAL A 217 -3.17 -5.56 -11.04
C VAL A 217 -4.37 -6.34 -10.54
N TYR A 218 -4.18 -7.08 -9.46
CA TYR A 218 -5.19 -7.93 -8.83
C TYR A 218 -5.14 -7.79 -7.31
N ALA A 219 -6.27 -8.02 -6.65
CA ALA A 219 -6.34 -7.95 -5.19
C ALA A 219 -5.74 -9.19 -4.52
N TYR A 220 -4.99 -9.00 -3.44
CA TYR A 220 -4.49 -10.09 -2.61
C TYR A 220 -5.52 -10.47 -1.55
N ARG A 221 -6.15 -11.64 -1.70
CA ARG A 221 -7.21 -12.11 -0.81
C ARG A 221 -6.89 -13.46 -0.24
N PHE A 222 -7.20 -13.62 1.04
CA PHE A 222 -7.13 -14.91 1.72
C PHE A 222 -8.27 -15.82 1.23
N PRO A 223 -8.06 -17.15 1.11
CA PRO A 223 -9.04 -18.07 0.54
C PRO A 223 -10.41 -18.05 1.21
N TRP A 224 -10.49 -17.82 2.54
CA TRP A 224 -11.79 -17.76 3.22
C TRP A 224 -12.67 -16.64 2.70
N ARG A 225 -12.07 -15.58 2.16
CA ARG A 225 -12.74 -14.30 1.84
C ARG A 225 -13.26 -14.30 0.42
N SER A 226 -12.87 -15.32 -0.35
CA SER A 226 -13.38 -15.56 -1.69
C SER A 226 -14.24 -16.84 -1.65
N PRO A 227 -15.58 -16.73 -1.63
CA PRO A 227 -16.49 -17.88 -1.74
C PRO A 227 -16.29 -18.70 -3.02
N ARG A 228 -15.59 -18.11 -4.01
CA ARG A 228 -15.29 -18.64 -5.33
C ARG A 228 -13.78 -18.71 -5.53
N GLY A 229 -13.06 -19.40 -4.63
CA GLY A 229 -11.59 -19.43 -4.51
C GLY A 229 -10.78 -19.82 -5.75
N GLU A 230 -11.43 -20.03 -6.89
CA GLU A 230 -10.85 -20.31 -8.21
C GLU A 230 -10.81 -19.08 -9.13
N ILE A 231 -11.51 -17.98 -8.81
CA ILE A 231 -11.63 -16.80 -9.68
C ILE A 231 -10.54 -15.77 -9.35
N CYS A 232 -9.78 -15.35 -10.36
CA CYS A 232 -8.79 -14.27 -10.24
C CYS A 232 -9.47 -12.93 -9.90
N PRO A 233 -9.14 -12.28 -8.76
CA PRO A 233 -9.69 -10.97 -8.38
C PRO A 233 -8.99 -9.82 -9.12
N CYS A 234 -9.16 -9.80 -10.44
CA CYS A 234 -8.50 -8.82 -11.31
C CYS A 234 -9.11 -7.42 -11.14
N ARG A 235 -8.27 -6.40 -10.93
CA ARG A 235 -8.68 -4.99 -10.84
C ARG A 235 -8.39 -4.21 -12.11
N THR A 236 -7.29 -4.52 -12.77
CA THR A 236 -6.86 -3.83 -13.99
C THR A 236 -6.49 -4.85 -15.04
N MET A 237 -7.29 -4.90 -16.11
CA MET A 237 -7.01 -5.68 -17.30
C MET A 237 -6.53 -4.75 -18.42
N VAL A 238 -5.40 -5.11 -19.02
CA VAL A 238 -4.81 -4.39 -20.14
C VAL A 238 -4.38 -5.42 -21.19
N ASP A 239 -5.08 -5.42 -22.33
CA ASP A 239 -4.70 -6.19 -23.51
C ASP A 239 -4.57 -5.25 -24.70
N ILE A 240 -3.34 -5.00 -25.12
CA ILE A 240 -2.98 -3.97 -26.08
C ILE A 240 -2.02 -4.56 -27.10
N ASP A 241 -2.43 -4.50 -28.36
CA ASP A 241 -1.53 -4.68 -29.49
C ASP A 241 -1.35 -3.35 -30.21
N ARG A 242 -0.13 -2.79 -30.16
CA ARG A 242 0.16 -1.48 -30.75
C ARG A 242 0.54 -1.54 -32.23
N ALA A 243 0.95 -2.70 -32.71
CA ALA A 243 1.57 -2.85 -34.03
C ALA A 243 1.15 -4.19 -34.63
N PRO A 244 -0.14 -4.33 -35.03
CA PRO A 244 -0.59 -5.49 -35.78
C PRO A 244 0.28 -5.61 -37.04
N LYS A 245 0.78 -6.81 -37.30
CA LYS A 245 1.76 -7.06 -38.37
C LYS A 245 1.07 -7.31 -39.71
N THR A 246 -0.18 -7.74 -39.68
CA THR A 246 -0.94 -8.10 -40.87
C THR A 246 -2.20 -7.25 -41.00
N PHE A 247 -2.66 -7.09 -42.25
CA PHE A 247 -3.93 -6.42 -42.54
C PHE A 247 -5.12 -7.17 -41.92
N GLU A 248 -5.05 -8.51 -41.87
CA GLU A 248 -6.10 -9.35 -41.28
C GLU A 248 -6.20 -9.18 -39.76
N GLU A 249 -5.07 -9.11 -39.04
CA GLU A 249 -5.06 -8.76 -37.60
C GLU A 249 -5.67 -7.38 -37.32
N TRP A 250 -5.58 -6.46 -38.28
CA TRP A 250 -6.14 -5.11 -38.15
C TRP A 250 -7.64 -5.06 -38.48
N THR A 251 -8.09 -5.77 -39.51
CA THR A 251 -9.51 -5.77 -39.93
C THR A 251 -10.39 -6.74 -39.17
N SER A 252 -9.81 -7.81 -38.63
CA SER A 252 -10.48 -8.82 -37.80
C SER A 252 -9.67 -9.05 -36.51
N PRO A 253 -9.68 -8.09 -35.57
CA PRO A 253 -8.93 -8.20 -34.32
C PRO A 253 -9.43 -9.38 -33.48
N VAL A 254 -8.53 -9.88 -32.62
CA VAL A 254 -8.83 -11.00 -31.71
C VAL A 254 -10.00 -10.64 -30.79
N ASP A 255 -10.98 -11.54 -30.72
CA ASP A 255 -12.09 -11.44 -29.78
C ASP A 255 -11.63 -11.83 -28.37
N VAL A 256 -11.84 -10.92 -27.42
CA VAL A 256 -11.47 -11.08 -26.00
C VAL A 256 -12.67 -11.12 -25.07
N THR A 257 -13.90 -11.23 -25.61
CA THR A 257 -15.13 -11.28 -24.81
C THR A 257 -15.08 -12.40 -23.75
N GLY A 258 -14.54 -13.58 -24.10
CA GLY A 258 -14.37 -14.69 -23.15
C GLY A 258 -13.43 -14.36 -21.98
N THR A 259 -12.27 -13.78 -22.28
CA THR A 259 -11.29 -13.39 -21.25
C THR A 259 -11.86 -12.32 -20.33
N VAL A 260 -12.46 -11.26 -20.89
CA VAL A 260 -13.09 -10.19 -20.10
C VAL A 260 -14.20 -10.75 -19.22
N LYS A 261 -15.03 -11.66 -19.75
CA LYS A 261 -16.08 -12.33 -18.98
C LYS A 261 -15.52 -13.07 -17.76
N THR A 262 -14.45 -13.84 -17.94
CA THR A 262 -13.84 -14.60 -16.82
C THR A 262 -13.21 -13.70 -15.76
N LEU A 263 -12.52 -12.63 -16.14
CA LEU A 263 -11.87 -11.72 -15.19
C LEU A 263 -12.89 -10.81 -14.49
N ALA A 264 -13.94 -10.38 -15.21
CA ALA A 264 -15.04 -9.59 -14.65
C ALA A 264 -15.94 -10.41 -13.70
N ALA A 265 -15.91 -11.76 -13.77
CA ALA A 265 -16.72 -12.62 -12.90
C ALA A 265 -16.42 -12.43 -11.40
N SER A 266 -15.23 -11.92 -11.07
CA SER A 266 -14.84 -11.53 -9.72
C SER A 266 -15.66 -10.34 -9.19
N GLY A 267 -16.12 -9.44 -10.07
CA GLY A 267 -16.72 -8.16 -9.71
C GLY A 267 -15.71 -7.08 -9.30
N ASP A 268 -14.41 -7.38 -9.40
CA ASP A 268 -13.34 -6.48 -8.93
C ASP A 268 -12.74 -5.61 -10.04
N LEU A 269 -13.13 -5.82 -11.30
CA LEU A 269 -12.53 -5.16 -12.46
C LEU A 269 -12.92 -3.68 -12.49
N LYS A 270 -11.93 -2.80 -12.34
CA LYS A 270 -12.12 -1.33 -12.32
C LYS A 270 -11.61 -0.65 -13.58
N VAL A 271 -10.58 -1.20 -14.20
CA VAL A 271 -9.95 -0.63 -15.39
C VAL A 271 -9.87 -1.72 -16.46
N LEU A 272 -10.47 -1.43 -17.61
CA LEU A 272 -10.41 -2.24 -18.82
C LEU A 272 -9.79 -1.39 -19.93
N ARG A 273 -8.64 -1.83 -20.47
CA ARG A 273 -8.00 -1.21 -21.64
C ARG A 273 -7.77 -2.25 -22.71
N LEU A 274 -8.39 -2.00 -23.86
CA LEU A 274 -8.31 -2.83 -25.05
C LEU A 274 -7.86 -1.95 -26.22
N ILE A 275 -6.80 -2.35 -26.93
CA ILE A 275 -6.36 -1.69 -28.18
C ILE A 275 -6.11 -2.77 -29.22
N ASN A 276 -6.70 -2.61 -30.42
CA ASN A 276 -6.68 -3.62 -31.49
C ASN A 276 -7.17 -5.01 -30.99
N ARG A 277 -8.22 -4.97 -30.16
CA ARG A 277 -8.98 -6.12 -29.64
C ARG A 277 -10.46 -5.84 -29.79
N GLN A 278 -11.25 -6.87 -29.99
CA GLN A 278 -12.70 -6.74 -30.14
C GLN A 278 -13.45 -7.41 -29.01
N LEU A 279 -14.59 -6.81 -28.68
CA LEU A 279 -15.65 -7.43 -27.89
C LEU A 279 -16.83 -7.65 -28.81
N MET A 280 -17.21 -8.89 -29.04
CA MET A 280 -18.39 -9.23 -29.84
C MET A 280 -19.66 -8.79 -29.12
N ASP A 281 -19.71 -9.06 -27.82
CA ASP A 281 -20.77 -8.65 -26.92
C ASP A 281 -20.17 -8.09 -25.63
N LEU A 282 -20.89 -7.17 -24.98
CA LEU A 282 -20.52 -6.66 -23.67
C LEU A 282 -20.94 -7.67 -22.59
N PRO A 283 -20.00 -8.32 -21.88
CA PRO A 283 -20.34 -9.35 -20.91
C PRO A 283 -21.13 -8.78 -19.72
N ASN A 284 -22.19 -9.48 -19.31
CA ASN A 284 -23.08 -9.07 -18.24
C ASN A 284 -22.35 -8.95 -16.88
N GLU A 285 -21.28 -9.71 -16.70
CA GLU A 285 -20.42 -9.71 -15.51
C GLU A 285 -19.80 -8.35 -15.23
N LEU A 286 -19.59 -7.51 -16.26
CA LEU A 286 -19.12 -6.13 -16.09
C LEU A 286 -20.10 -5.27 -15.31
N GLN A 287 -21.41 -5.56 -15.37
CA GLN A 287 -22.42 -4.83 -14.61
C GLN A 287 -22.29 -5.08 -13.09
N ASN A 288 -21.67 -6.20 -12.70
CA ASN A 288 -21.42 -6.51 -11.29
C ASN A 288 -20.19 -5.78 -10.74
N CYS A 289 -19.37 -5.17 -11.61
CA CYS A 289 -18.18 -4.45 -11.20
C CYS A 289 -18.54 -3.05 -10.70
N GLN A 290 -18.14 -2.71 -9.48
CA GLN A 290 -18.42 -1.41 -8.90
C GLN A 290 -17.46 -0.33 -9.43
N LEU A 291 -18.04 0.72 -10.01
CA LEU A 291 -17.33 1.96 -10.31
C LEU A 291 -17.25 2.78 -9.01
N GLU A 292 -16.06 2.92 -8.44
CA GLU A 292 -15.83 3.92 -7.37
C GLU A 292 -15.85 5.31 -8.01
N HIS A 293 -16.77 6.16 -7.56
CA HIS A 293 -16.84 7.59 -7.91
C HIS A 293 -15.90 8.42 -7.03
#